data_AF-U3APV9-F1
#
_entry.id   AF-U3APV9-F1
#
_cell.length_a   1.000
_cell.length_b   1.000
_cell.length_c   1.000
_cell.angle_alpha   90.00
_cell.angle_beta   90.00
_cell.angle_gamma   90.00
#
_symmetry.space_group_name_H-M   'P 1'
#
loop_
_entity.id
_entity.type
_entity.pdbx_description
1 polymer ?
#
loop_
_entity_poly.entity_id
_entity_poly.type
_entity_poly.pdbx_seq_one_letter_code
_entity_poly.pdbx_strand_id
1 'polypeptide(L)'
;MIDPNAQQEANTRQQIKAAYRQESRLHMDKDEAAIQLITDNLRHQVHFQGQLADPLKARALLLSLYDVVASDHRYKPKDRAAYQAYQQHKKEHANANAWQAQQAYFDWLLRNDPDAFCVLDPIVSVHPDQVMFEVFSKDEASYACLSLDMHAFHTHSNKSEIQYGTTNINFSEALVQTLQMARSHRSTELRIDAGQIETQITEGGEVLASQLEKKIQLPDSWLRGLLQVQAAATLPKERFFIEPMDLYNLLRHLRLNADKKRQRRGLRVELAPNQPTRLVLEPWETVIESKGAQFQGKEGMVLRLWGRRRLMLLKRILPFIDSIEVQVLGSAMPSFWIMRGKGFSFTLGLTGFTAKDWAQSACFDLLLPNLNTQTNTDDLSQVLDQLQTHWVMSFEALHKATQLKKPALLAALQMGCQLGKIIYDLNLNCYRLRPILMDSIQPERVAYRDHQHCLAHDFLAKPDTVRIEKEQPIPEQGLEIIAHIHLDKQNFNERTVLLIDVDGYVKKAQCSCSHFRQHQLKSGPCAHLIATRIKQEKLAIERKQNPKLRKAITHETQALTRRKGEQILMVQISLDQKRLTISQGIAGGKLRPQRIQFNEVAQARNAYFEKINHFKDRGFLVNAG
;
A
#
# COMPACT_ATOMS: atom_id res chain seq x y z
N MET A 1 -18.14 14.68 -32.69
CA MET A 1 -18.03 15.70 -31.63
C MET A 1 -17.64 14.97 -30.37
N ILE A 2 -16.40 15.16 -29.93
CA ILE A 2 -15.84 14.49 -28.75
C ILE A 2 -16.53 15.10 -27.53
N ASP A 3 -17.01 14.24 -26.63
CA ASP A 3 -17.67 14.63 -25.38
C ASP A 3 -16.75 15.62 -24.60
N PRO A 4 -17.19 16.84 -24.28
CA PRO A 4 -16.37 17.81 -23.56
C PRO A 4 -15.91 17.29 -22.18
N ASN A 5 -16.59 16.30 -21.60
CA ASN A 5 -16.12 15.62 -20.39
C ASN A 5 -14.90 14.71 -20.63
N ALA A 6 -14.72 14.18 -21.84
CA ALA A 6 -13.55 13.37 -22.20
C ALA A 6 -12.28 14.22 -22.31
N GLN A 7 -12.39 15.52 -22.60
CA GLN A 7 -11.27 16.45 -22.60
C GLN A 7 -10.86 16.91 -21.20
N GLN A 8 -11.78 16.91 -20.22
CA GLN A 8 -11.43 17.20 -18.82
C GLN A 8 -10.76 16.02 -18.11
N GLU A 9 -11.10 14.77 -18.45
CA GLU A 9 -10.39 13.58 -17.93
C GLU A 9 -8.96 13.44 -18.52
N ALA A 10 -8.69 14.05 -19.68
CA ALA A 10 -7.43 13.94 -20.41
C ALA A 10 -6.23 14.68 -19.76
N ASN A 11 -6.45 15.51 -18.73
CA ASN A 11 -5.41 16.32 -18.11
C ASN A 11 -4.97 15.80 -16.72
N THR A 12 -4.93 14.47 -16.56
CA THR A 12 -4.61 13.73 -15.31
C THR A 12 -3.12 13.42 -15.13
N ARG A 13 -2.23 14.16 -15.81
CA ARG A 13 -0.79 13.94 -15.78
C ARG A 13 -0.07 15.24 -15.49
N GLN A 14 0.87 15.21 -14.55
CA GLN A 14 1.80 16.32 -14.34
C GLN A 14 3.06 16.02 -15.14
N GLN A 15 3.42 16.91 -16.07
CA GLN A 15 4.68 16.77 -16.77
C GLN A 15 5.81 17.19 -15.83
N ILE A 16 6.62 16.22 -15.43
CA ILE A 16 7.82 16.47 -14.62
C ILE A 16 9.02 16.34 -15.55
N LYS A 17 9.82 17.38 -15.62
CA LYS A 17 11.11 17.31 -16.30
C LYS A 17 12.11 16.76 -15.30
N ALA A 18 12.87 15.74 -15.71
CA ALA A 18 14.06 15.29 -15.00
C ALA A 18 15.25 15.43 -15.95
N ALA A 19 16.38 15.95 -15.48
CA ALA A 19 17.57 16.11 -16.28
C ALA A 19 18.78 15.53 -15.56
N TYR A 20 19.45 14.58 -16.21
CA TYR A 20 20.64 13.92 -15.67
C TYR A 20 21.84 14.28 -16.55
N ARG A 21 23.01 14.50 -15.93
CA ARG A 21 24.23 14.80 -16.72
C ARG A 21 24.74 13.59 -17.49
N GLN A 22 24.51 12.39 -16.97
CA GLN A 22 24.97 11.13 -17.54
C GLN A 22 24.14 9.97 -16.96
N GLU A 23 24.35 8.75 -17.45
CA GLU A 23 23.70 7.56 -16.89
C GLU A 23 24.35 7.15 -15.57
N SER A 24 23.55 6.64 -14.64
CA SER A 24 24.09 5.93 -13.48
C SER A 24 24.73 4.62 -13.93
N ARG A 25 25.91 4.30 -13.39
CA ARG A 25 26.64 3.08 -13.74
C ARG A 25 27.56 2.62 -12.62
N LEU A 26 27.89 1.35 -12.63
CA LEU A 26 29.01 0.83 -11.87
C LEU A 26 30.30 1.10 -12.65
N HIS A 27 31.16 1.96 -12.12
CA HIS A 27 32.53 2.10 -12.55
C HIS A 27 33.39 1.04 -11.90
N MET A 28 34.30 0.45 -12.66
CA MET A 28 35.19 -0.57 -12.17
C MET A 28 36.61 -0.33 -12.66
N ASP A 29 37.56 -0.34 -11.73
CA ASP A 29 38.99 -0.43 -12.02
C ASP A 29 39.51 -1.82 -11.57
N LYS A 30 40.84 -2.00 -11.47
CA LYS A 30 41.49 -3.25 -11.07
C LYS A 30 41.04 -3.69 -9.66
N ASP A 31 41.19 -2.82 -8.67
CA ASP A 31 40.93 -3.13 -7.25
C ASP A 31 39.76 -2.35 -6.64
N GLU A 32 39.31 -1.29 -7.32
CA GLU A 32 38.25 -0.40 -6.87
C GLU A 32 37.01 -0.46 -7.77
N ALA A 33 35.86 -0.15 -7.19
CA ALA A 33 34.62 0.02 -7.90
C ALA A 33 33.81 1.18 -7.29
N ALA A 34 33.05 1.89 -8.10
CA ALA A 34 32.17 2.96 -7.65
C ALA A 34 30.79 2.79 -8.28
N ILE A 35 29.77 2.55 -7.46
CA ILE A 35 28.37 2.64 -7.84
C ILE A 35 28.03 4.12 -7.88
N GLN A 36 28.01 4.71 -9.08
CA GLN A 36 27.66 6.12 -9.25
C GLN A 36 26.17 6.25 -9.61
N LEU A 37 25.42 6.91 -8.72
CA LEU A 37 24.00 7.22 -8.88
C LEU A 37 23.84 8.71 -9.19
N ILE A 38 23.43 9.01 -10.42
CA ILE A 38 23.35 10.38 -10.93
C ILE A 38 22.02 11.00 -10.53
N THR A 39 22.10 12.15 -9.85
CA THR A 39 20.95 12.88 -9.35
C THR A 39 20.33 13.80 -10.40
N ASP A 40 19.04 14.08 -10.23
CA ASP A 40 18.32 15.03 -11.08
C ASP A 40 18.81 16.47 -10.83
N ASN A 41 19.37 17.09 -11.88
CA ASN A 41 19.93 18.44 -11.86
C ASN A 41 18.87 19.53 -11.69
N LEU A 42 17.60 19.22 -11.93
CA LEU A 42 16.50 20.18 -11.78
C LEU A 42 16.02 20.28 -10.32
N ARG A 43 16.58 19.48 -9.41
CA ARG A 43 16.22 19.43 -7.99
C ARG A 43 17.33 19.99 -7.11
N HIS A 44 17.06 20.08 -5.80
CA HIS A 44 18.08 20.38 -4.81
C HIS A 44 19.25 19.39 -4.93
N GLN A 45 20.47 19.92 -4.86
CA GLN A 45 21.67 19.10 -4.93
C GLN A 45 21.74 18.17 -3.70
N VAL A 46 22.03 16.90 -3.98
CA VAL A 46 22.23 15.87 -2.98
C VAL A 46 23.58 15.24 -3.26
N HIS A 47 24.42 15.16 -2.23
CA HIS A 47 25.76 14.61 -2.32
C HIS A 47 26.02 13.65 -1.18
N PHE A 48 26.45 12.45 -1.51
CA PHE A 48 26.91 11.45 -0.55
C PHE A 48 27.94 10.53 -1.21
N GLN A 49 29.00 10.23 -0.48
CA GLN A 49 29.99 9.25 -0.88
C GLN A 49 30.38 8.38 0.32
N GLY A 50 30.42 7.06 0.13
CA GLY A 50 30.80 6.14 1.20
C GLY A 50 31.21 4.76 0.73
N GLN A 51 32.26 4.23 1.34
CA GLN A 51 32.81 2.91 1.08
C GLN A 51 31.94 1.83 1.73
N LEU A 52 31.34 0.95 0.92
CA LEU A 52 30.43 -0.10 1.38
C LEU A 52 31.17 -1.18 2.18
N ALA A 53 30.61 -1.55 3.33
CA ALA A 53 31.13 -2.64 4.15
C ALA A 53 30.92 -4.03 3.50
N ASP A 54 29.83 -4.19 2.73
CA ASP A 54 29.53 -5.43 2.00
C ASP A 54 28.96 -5.11 0.61
N PRO A 55 29.82 -5.12 -0.43
CA PRO A 55 29.41 -4.82 -1.80
C PRO A 55 28.39 -5.81 -2.37
N LEU A 56 28.44 -7.09 -1.99
CA LEU A 56 27.52 -8.11 -2.52
C LEU A 56 26.12 -7.95 -1.94
N LYS A 57 26.03 -7.59 -0.66
CA LYS A 57 24.77 -7.24 -0.01
C LYS A 57 24.19 -5.97 -0.63
N ALA A 58 24.97 -4.91 -0.81
CA ALA A 58 24.53 -3.69 -1.47
C ALA A 58 24.00 -3.97 -2.89
N ARG A 59 24.72 -4.78 -3.68
CA ARG A 59 24.25 -5.27 -4.98
C ARG A 59 22.90 -5.98 -4.88
N ALA A 60 22.75 -6.93 -3.96
CA ALA A 60 21.50 -7.69 -3.80
C ALA A 60 20.32 -6.78 -3.43
N LEU A 61 20.55 -5.79 -2.57
CA LEU A 61 19.55 -4.81 -2.14
C LEU A 61 19.10 -3.90 -3.30
N LEU A 62 20.04 -3.33 -4.06
CA LEU A 62 19.75 -2.49 -5.23
C LEU A 62 19.05 -3.28 -6.34
N LEU A 63 19.47 -4.52 -6.59
CA LEU A 63 18.79 -5.39 -7.56
C LEU A 63 17.39 -5.79 -7.10
N SER A 64 17.16 -5.96 -5.79
CA SER A 64 15.82 -6.19 -5.25
C SER A 64 14.92 -4.96 -5.39
N LEU A 65 15.45 -3.74 -5.24
CA LEU A 65 14.70 -2.52 -5.58
C LEU A 65 14.31 -2.51 -7.06
N TYR A 66 15.24 -2.86 -7.96
CA TYR A 66 14.93 -2.95 -9.38
C TYR A 66 13.87 -4.00 -9.70
N ASP A 67 13.95 -5.19 -9.08
CA ASP A 67 12.92 -6.22 -9.24
C ASP A 67 11.53 -5.65 -8.85
N VAL A 68 11.42 -4.78 -7.84
CA VAL A 68 10.16 -4.11 -7.46
C VAL A 68 9.74 -3.06 -8.51
N VAL A 69 10.64 -2.17 -8.90
CA VAL A 69 10.39 -1.13 -9.91
C VAL A 69 9.89 -1.75 -11.22
N ALA A 70 10.57 -2.78 -11.70
CA ALA A 70 10.26 -3.47 -12.94
C ALA A 70 9.05 -4.41 -12.80
N SER A 71 8.56 -4.68 -11.59
CA SER A 71 7.44 -5.58 -11.40
C SER A 71 6.15 -4.99 -11.99
N ASP A 72 5.59 -5.75 -12.92
CA ASP A 72 4.23 -5.56 -13.40
C ASP A 72 3.57 -6.93 -13.47
N HIS A 73 2.77 -7.25 -12.45
CA HIS A 73 2.16 -8.57 -12.40
C HIS A 73 0.84 -8.66 -13.16
N ARG A 74 0.21 -7.52 -13.52
CA ARG A 74 -1.14 -7.46 -14.11
C ARG A 74 -1.43 -6.13 -14.83
N TYR A 75 -0.60 -5.75 -15.80
CA TYR A 75 -0.84 -4.56 -16.60
C TYR A 75 -2.29 -4.50 -17.12
N LYS A 76 -2.92 -3.36 -16.87
CA LYS A 76 -4.19 -2.95 -17.47
C LYS A 76 -4.11 -1.45 -17.75
N PRO A 77 -4.53 -0.99 -18.93
CA PRO A 77 -4.61 0.44 -19.20
C PRO A 77 -5.51 1.11 -18.16
N LYS A 78 -5.03 2.24 -17.64
CA LYS A 78 -5.77 3.05 -16.65
C LYS A 78 -6.81 3.94 -17.31
N ASP A 79 -6.49 4.48 -18.47
CA ASP A 79 -7.41 5.27 -19.27
C ASP A 79 -8.60 4.43 -19.74
N ARG A 80 -9.81 4.99 -19.67
CA ARG A 80 -11.05 4.26 -19.97
C ARG A 80 -11.16 3.91 -21.45
N ALA A 81 -10.76 4.81 -22.35
CA ALA A 81 -10.80 4.57 -23.78
C ALA A 81 -9.75 3.51 -24.16
N ALA A 82 -8.54 3.63 -23.63
CA ALA A 82 -7.49 2.63 -23.79
C ALA A 82 -7.90 1.27 -23.21
N TYR A 83 -8.60 1.23 -22.07
CA TYR A 83 -9.10 -0.01 -21.48
C TYR A 83 -10.18 -0.67 -22.33
N GLN A 84 -11.09 0.11 -22.92
CA GLN A 84 -12.11 -0.41 -23.84
C GLN A 84 -11.47 -0.96 -25.12
N ALA A 85 -10.52 -0.23 -25.70
CA ALA A 85 -9.73 -0.67 -26.83
C ALA A 85 -8.95 -1.96 -26.51
N TYR A 86 -8.38 -2.06 -25.30
CA TYR A 86 -7.71 -3.28 -24.81
C TYR A 86 -8.68 -4.47 -24.68
N GLN A 87 -9.88 -4.26 -24.15
CA GLN A 87 -10.89 -5.33 -24.07
C GLN A 87 -11.36 -5.79 -25.45
N GLN A 88 -11.49 -4.86 -26.40
CA GLN A 88 -11.85 -5.19 -27.77
C GLN A 88 -10.72 -5.96 -28.46
N HIS A 89 -9.48 -5.47 -28.39
CA HIS A 89 -8.29 -6.16 -28.89
C HIS A 89 -8.16 -7.58 -28.32
N LYS A 90 -8.42 -7.73 -27.01
CA LYS A 90 -8.40 -9.04 -26.35
C LYS A 90 -9.47 -10.01 -26.87
N LYS A 91 -10.64 -9.51 -27.27
CA LYS A 91 -11.69 -10.33 -27.90
C LYS A 91 -11.31 -10.71 -29.33
N GLU A 92 -10.77 -9.78 -30.10
CA GLU A 92 -10.35 -9.98 -31.49
C GLU A 92 -9.24 -11.03 -31.59
N HIS A 93 -8.29 -11.03 -30.64
CA HIS A 93 -7.18 -11.98 -30.58
C HIS A 93 -7.41 -13.17 -29.64
N ALA A 94 -8.64 -13.43 -29.19
CA ALA A 94 -8.93 -14.52 -28.24
C ALA A 94 -8.57 -15.92 -28.78
N ASN A 95 -8.60 -16.09 -30.10
CA ASN A 95 -8.30 -17.35 -30.79
C ASN A 95 -6.91 -17.38 -31.43
N ALA A 96 -6.09 -16.33 -31.24
CA ALA A 96 -4.76 -16.26 -31.82
C ALA A 96 -3.78 -17.21 -31.09
N ASN A 97 -2.77 -17.70 -31.83
CA ASN A 97 -1.69 -18.46 -31.23
C ASN A 97 -0.91 -17.59 -30.23
N ALA A 98 -0.33 -18.20 -29.19
CA ALA A 98 0.28 -17.45 -28.07
C ALA A 98 1.32 -16.41 -28.52
N TRP A 99 2.15 -16.74 -29.52
CA TRP A 99 3.13 -15.82 -30.08
C TRP A 99 2.49 -14.64 -30.83
N GLN A 100 1.49 -14.90 -31.67
CA GLN A 100 0.74 -13.86 -32.40
C GLN A 100 -0.03 -12.95 -31.44
N ALA A 101 -0.66 -13.53 -30.41
CA ALA A 101 -1.33 -12.78 -29.36
C ALA A 101 -0.36 -11.89 -28.57
N GLN A 102 0.86 -12.38 -28.32
CA GLN A 102 1.91 -11.61 -27.66
C GLN A 102 2.40 -10.45 -28.53
N GLN A 103 2.69 -10.70 -29.81
CA GLN A 103 3.13 -9.65 -30.74
C GLN A 103 2.06 -8.57 -30.91
N ALA A 104 0.81 -8.97 -31.20
CA ALA A 104 -0.32 -8.05 -31.31
C ALA A 104 -0.54 -7.23 -30.03
N TYR A 105 -0.38 -7.86 -28.85
CA TYR A 105 -0.47 -7.16 -27.57
C TYR A 105 0.62 -6.08 -27.41
N PHE A 106 1.88 -6.37 -27.74
CA PHE A 106 2.96 -5.38 -27.64
C PHE A 106 2.84 -4.28 -28.70
N ASP A 107 2.43 -4.62 -29.93
CA ASP A 107 2.12 -3.64 -30.98
C ASP A 107 0.98 -2.70 -30.56
N TRP A 108 -0.06 -3.26 -29.95
CA TRP A 108 -1.17 -2.49 -29.39
C TRP A 108 -0.67 -1.58 -28.25
N LEU A 109 0.13 -2.12 -27.33
CA LEU A 109 0.64 -1.39 -26.17
C LEU A 109 1.50 -0.19 -26.61
N LEU A 110 2.41 -0.40 -27.56
CA LEU A 110 3.28 0.67 -28.08
C LEU A 110 2.48 1.81 -28.72
N ARG A 111 1.36 1.50 -29.37
CA ARG A 111 0.50 2.50 -30.05
C ARG A 111 -0.47 3.20 -29.10
N ASN A 112 -0.98 2.51 -28.08
CA ASN A 112 -2.09 2.98 -27.24
C ASN A 112 -1.66 3.43 -25.84
N ASP A 113 -0.58 2.88 -25.29
CA ASP A 113 -0.01 3.27 -24.00
C ASP A 113 1.51 3.06 -23.97
N PRO A 114 2.29 3.90 -24.68
CA PRO A 114 3.74 3.80 -24.72
C PRO A 114 4.38 3.98 -23.32
N ASP A 115 3.70 4.66 -22.40
CA ASP A 115 4.18 4.87 -21.03
C ASP A 115 4.13 3.60 -20.18
N ALA A 116 3.43 2.54 -20.61
CA ALA A 116 3.49 1.23 -19.96
C ALA A 116 4.91 0.64 -19.90
N PHE A 117 5.78 1.06 -20.83
CA PHE A 117 7.18 0.68 -20.82
C PHE A 117 8.02 1.54 -19.87
N CYS A 118 7.55 2.75 -19.54
CA CYS A 118 8.27 3.70 -18.70
C CYS A 118 8.47 3.12 -17.29
N VAL A 119 9.72 3.12 -16.86
CA VAL A 119 10.12 2.88 -15.49
C VAL A 119 10.38 4.24 -14.85
N LEU A 120 9.69 4.52 -13.76
CA LEU A 120 9.89 5.75 -13.02
C LEU A 120 11.17 5.65 -12.19
N ASP A 121 11.97 6.70 -12.26
CA ASP A 121 13.25 6.80 -11.55
C ASP A 121 12.99 6.85 -10.02
N PRO A 122 13.70 6.03 -9.22
CA PRO A 122 13.63 6.02 -7.76
C PRO A 122 13.85 7.39 -7.15
N ILE A 123 13.24 7.60 -5.98
CA ILE A 123 13.53 8.74 -5.11
C ILE A 123 14.66 8.32 -4.18
N VAL A 124 15.71 9.12 -4.08
CA VAL A 124 16.78 8.96 -3.10
C VAL A 124 16.70 10.08 -2.06
N SER A 125 16.84 9.73 -0.79
CA SER A 125 16.95 10.68 0.31
C SER A 125 18.20 10.42 1.11
N VAL A 126 19.07 11.42 1.24
CA VAL A 126 20.27 11.35 2.09
C VAL A 126 19.94 12.08 3.39
N HIS A 127 19.92 11.32 4.49
CA HIS A 127 19.69 11.84 5.85
C HIS A 127 20.94 11.66 6.71
N PRO A 128 21.02 12.31 7.89
CA PRO A 128 22.17 12.17 8.78
C PRO A 128 22.46 10.75 9.27
N ASP A 129 21.44 9.88 9.31
CA ASP A 129 21.49 8.54 9.89
C ASP A 129 21.41 7.41 8.85
N GLN A 130 20.83 7.65 7.67
CA GLN A 130 20.69 6.65 6.61
C GLN A 130 20.54 7.27 5.21
N VAL A 131 20.90 6.50 4.18
CA VAL A 131 20.57 6.76 2.78
C VAL A 131 19.37 5.90 2.39
N MET A 132 18.29 6.53 1.94
CA MET A 132 17.02 5.88 1.62
C MET A 132 16.75 5.89 0.12
N PHE A 133 16.18 4.81 -0.40
CA PHE A 133 15.71 4.68 -1.77
C PHE A 133 14.25 4.23 -1.75
N GLU A 134 13.35 5.06 -2.28
CA GLU A 134 11.94 4.75 -2.44
C GLU A 134 11.63 4.42 -3.89
N VAL A 135 10.90 3.34 -4.10
CA VAL A 135 10.45 2.88 -5.40
C VAL A 135 9.02 2.41 -5.36
N PHE A 136 8.40 2.43 -6.55
CA PHE A 136 7.05 1.96 -6.75
C PHE A 136 7.00 1.08 -7.99
N SER A 137 6.23 0.01 -7.94
CA SER A 137 6.05 -0.89 -9.08
C SER A 137 5.27 -0.20 -10.20
N LYS A 138 5.45 -0.69 -11.44
CA LYS A 138 4.70 -0.20 -12.62
C LYS A 138 3.19 -0.29 -12.42
N ASP A 139 2.74 -1.36 -11.78
CA ASP A 139 1.34 -1.59 -11.46
C ASP A 139 0.86 -0.90 -10.17
N GLU A 140 1.70 -0.03 -9.59
CA GLU A 140 1.39 0.83 -8.45
C GLU A 140 0.86 0.07 -7.21
N ALA A 141 1.14 -1.23 -7.12
CA ALA A 141 0.63 -2.12 -6.07
C ALA A 141 1.72 -2.59 -5.10
N SER A 142 2.98 -2.26 -5.37
CA SER A 142 4.13 -2.56 -4.52
C SER A 142 4.96 -1.31 -4.33
N TYR A 143 5.11 -0.93 -3.07
CA TYR A 143 6.04 0.09 -2.62
C TYR A 143 7.25 -0.60 -2.02
N ALA A 144 8.46 -0.13 -2.29
CA ALA A 144 9.62 -0.53 -1.54
C ALA A 144 10.44 0.66 -1.08
N CYS A 145 10.97 0.56 0.13
CA CYS A 145 11.91 1.52 0.71
C CYS A 145 13.11 0.74 1.23
N LEU A 146 14.27 0.97 0.63
CA LEU A 146 15.57 0.48 1.12
C LEU A 146 16.23 1.61 1.90
N SER A 147 16.60 1.35 3.14
CA SER A 147 17.46 2.25 3.92
C SER A 147 18.79 1.57 4.19
N LEU A 148 19.89 2.24 3.85
CA LEU A 148 21.24 1.88 4.23
C LEU A 148 21.67 2.77 5.39
N ASP A 149 21.88 2.17 6.56
CA ASP A 149 22.33 2.91 7.74
C ASP A 149 23.74 3.44 7.52
N MET A 150 24.16 4.50 8.21
CA MET A 150 25.56 4.96 8.11
C MET A 150 26.57 3.87 8.50
N HIS A 151 26.19 2.91 9.33
CA HIS A 151 26.99 1.72 9.67
C HIS A 151 27.16 0.71 8.52
N ALA A 152 26.45 0.89 7.40
CA ALA A 152 26.66 0.12 6.18
C ALA A 152 27.97 0.49 5.45
N PHE A 153 28.60 1.59 5.86
CA PHE A 153 29.80 2.15 5.25
C PHE A 153 30.99 2.08 6.22
N HIS A 154 32.15 1.63 5.75
CA HIS A 154 33.39 1.65 6.54
C HIS A 154 33.87 3.09 6.77
N THR A 155 33.82 3.87 5.70
CA THR A 155 34.11 5.30 5.68
C THR A 155 33.06 5.97 4.83
N HIS A 156 32.70 7.20 5.19
CA HIS A 156 31.83 8.04 4.40
C HIS A 156 32.37 9.47 4.44
N SER A 157 31.95 10.29 3.48
CA SER A 157 32.28 11.71 3.42
C SER A 157 32.11 12.39 4.77
N ASN A 158 32.96 13.37 5.03
CA ASN A 158 32.83 14.17 6.24
C ASN A 158 31.47 14.88 6.25
N LYS A 159 30.96 15.17 7.45
CA LYS A 159 29.64 15.83 7.60
C LYS A 159 29.53 17.15 6.81
N SER A 160 30.64 17.84 6.57
CA SER A 160 30.73 19.08 5.77
C SER A 160 30.63 18.87 4.26
N GLU A 161 30.93 17.68 3.77
CA GLU A 161 30.89 17.33 2.34
C GLU A 161 29.52 16.76 1.97
N ILE A 162 28.83 16.11 2.91
CA ILE A 162 27.48 15.55 2.68
C ILE A 162 26.47 16.69 2.50
N GLN A 163 25.74 16.64 1.39
CA GLN A 163 24.58 17.49 1.16
C GLN A 163 23.31 16.65 1.33
N TYR A 164 22.64 16.83 2.47
CA TYR A 164 21.37 16.18 2.78
C TYR A 164 20.26 16.72 1.88
N GLY A 165 19.33 15.85 1.51
CA GLY A 165 18.22 16.24 0.64
C GLY A 165 17.51 15.03 0.05
N THR A 166 16.54 15.32 -0.82
CA THR A 166 15.77 14.33 -1.56
C THR A 166 15.76 14.69 -3.03
N THR A 167 16.09 13.74 -3.90
CA THR A 167 16.11 13.90 -5.35
C THR A 167 15.76 12.59 -6.04
N ASN A 168 15.70 12.58 -7.37
CA ASN A 168 15.56 11.37 -8.16
C ASN A 168 16.92 10.91 -8.67
N ILE A 169 17.08 9.61 -8.89
CA ILE A 169 18.30 9.03 -9.49
C ILE A 169 17.97 8.38 -10.83
N ASN A 170 18.86 8.54 -11.80
CA ASN A 170 18.76 7.82 -13.06
C ASN A 170 18.88 6.31 -12.80
N PHE A 171 17.80 5.55 -12.98
CA PHE A 171 17.80 4.11 -12.70
C PHE A 171 17.50 3.33 -13.98
N SER A 172 18.53 3.28 -14.84
CA SER A 172 18.47 2.67 -16.16
C SER A 172 18.69 1.15 -16.11
N GLU A 173 18.30 0.47 -17.19
CA GLU A 173 18.66 -0.94 -17.39
C GLU A 173 20.18 -1.12 -17.48
N ALA A 174 20.91 -0.15 -18.02
CA ALA A 174 22.37 -0.15 -18.06
C ALA A 174 23.01 -0.18 -16.66
N LEU A 175 22.48 0.60 -15.71
CA LEU A 175 22.90 0.52 -14.31
C LEU A 175 22.72 -0.90 -13.76
N VAL A 176 21.57 -1.54 -14.04
CA VAL A 176 21.27 -2.89 -13.53
C VAL A 176 22.22 -3.94 -14.10
N GLN A 177 22.49 -3.87 -15.40
CA GLN A 177 23.43 -4.77 -16.06
C GLN A 177 24.84 -4.63 -15.46
N THR A 178 25.30 -3.40 -15.25
CA THR A 178 26.63 -3.13 -14.66
C THR A 178 26.68 -3.49 -13.16
N LEU A 179 25.62 -3.24 -12.38
CA LEU A 179 25.53 -3.65 -10.97
C LEU A 179 25.69 -5.15 -10.75
N GLN A 180 25.21 -6.00 -11.68
CA GLN A 180 25.40 -7.45 -11.60
C GLN A 180 26.89 -7.85 -11.64
N MET A 181 27.74 -7.01 -12.24
CA MET A 181 29.18 -7.22 -12.35
C MET A 181 29.94 -6.91 -11.05
N ALA A 182 29.32 -6.33 -10.02
CA ALA A 182 29.99 -6.08 -8.75
C ALA A 182 30.51 -7.38 -8.11
N ARG A 183 31.66 -7.29 -7.42
CA ARG A 183 32.40 -8.41 -6.82
C ARG A 183 32.78 -8.08 -5.37
N SER A 184 32.94 -9.11 -4.53
CA SER A 184 33.29 -8.96 -3.12
C SER A 184 34.74 -8.52 -2.87
N HIS A 185 35.68 -8.90 -3.75
CA HIS A 185 37.10 -8.60 -3.56
C HIS A 185 37.48 -7.14 -3.86
N ARG A 186 36.57 -6.38 -4.48
CA ARG A 186 36.83 -4.99 -4.86
C ARG A 186 36.29 -4.06 -3.80
N SER A 187 37.09 -3.08 -3.43
CA SER A 187 36.65 -2.00 -2.60
C SER A 187 35.59 -1.19 -3.35
N THR A 188 34.34 -1.23 -2.88
CA THR A 188 33.22 -0.63 -3.61
C THR A 188 32.68 0.56 -2.87
N GLU A 189 32.59 1.69 -3.56
CA GLU A 189 32.03 2.93 -3.04
C GLU A 189 30.64 3.18 -3.62
N LEU A 190 29.75 3.75 -2.81
CA LEU A 190 28.48 4.32 -3.26
C LEU A 190 28.64 5.83 -3.40
N ARG A 191 28.42 6.38 -4.59
CA ARG A 191 28.44 7.82 -4.88
C ARG A 191 27.07 8.27 -5.35
N ILE A 192 26.55 9.32 -4.73
CA ILE A 192 25.32 10.02 -5.10
C ILE A 192 25.73 11.46 -5.36
N ASP A 193 25.68 11.89 -6.62
CA ASP A 193 26.06 13.24 -7.02
C ASP A 193 25.39 13.60 -8.36
N ALA A 194 25.51 14.86 -8.79
CA ALA A 194 24.97 15.33 -10.07
C ALA A 194 25.74 14.79 -11.30
N GLY A 195 26.82 14.03 -11.09
CA GLY A 195 27.75 13.65 -12.13
C GLY A 195 28.64 14.79 -12.62
N GLN A 196 29.63 14.42 -13.43
CA GLN A 196 30.38 15.37 -14.24
C GLN A 196 29.71 15.53 -15.60
N ILE A 197 29.90 16.68 -16.24
CA ILE A 197 29.43 16.89 -17.61
C ILE A 197 30.39 16.11 -18.51
N GLU A 198 29.92 15.02 -19.12
CA GLU A 198 30.67 14.36 -20.19
C GLU A 198 30.71 15.32 -21.40
N THR A 199 31.91 15.80 -21.72
CA THR A 199 32.17 16.66 -22.87
C THR A 199 32.66 15.79 -24.01
N GLN A 200 31.84 15.64 -25.05
CA GLN A 200 32.26 15.00 -26.29
C GLN A 200 32.80 16.08 -27.23
N ILE A 201 34.08 15.95 -27.61
CA ILE A 201 34.70 16.79 -28.63
C ILE A 201 34.34 16.16 -29.97
N THR A 202 33.53 16.86 -30.77
CA THR A 202 33.24 16.43 -32.14
C THR A 202 34.46 16.63 -33.04
N GLU A 203 34.53 15.94 -34.19
CA GLU A 203 35.64 16.05 -35.15
C GLU A 203 35.85 17.50 -35.69
N GLY A 204 34.90 18.41 -35.44
CA GLY A 204 34.98 19.85 -35.75
C GLY A 204 35.41 20.76 -34.59
N GLY A 205 35.78 20.22 -33.42
CA GLY A 205 36.22 21.02 -32.26
C GLY A 205 35.08 21.64 -31.44
N GLU A 206 33.81 21.36 -31.77
CA GLU A 206 32.68 21.77 -30.94
C GLU A 206 32.52 20.80 -29.75
N VAL A 207 32.52 21.37 -28.55
CA VAL A 207 32.28 20.66 -27.29
C VAL A 207 30.77 20.55 -27.09
N LEU A 208 30.20 19.37 -27.36
CA LEU A 208 28.81 19.08 -27.02
C LEU A 208 28.78 18.47 -25.63
N ALA A 209 28.10 19.16 -24.71
CA ALA A 209 27.75 18.59 -23.41
C ALA A 209 26.65 17.54 -23.64
N SER A 210 26.96 16.26 -23.43
CA SER A 210 25.93 15.22 -23.51
C SER A 210 25.09 15.27 -22.23
N GLN A 211 23.92 15.91 -22.28
CA GLN A 211 22.94 15.90 -21.19
C GLN A 211 21.81 14.94 -21.52
N LEU A 212 21.52 14.01 -20.60
CA LEU A 212 20.40 13.08 -20.72
C LEU A 212 19.14 13.72 -20.14
N GLU A 213 18.35 14.32 -21.01
CA GLU A 213 17.04 14.85 -20.63
C GLU A 213 15.97 13.75 -20.69
N LYS A 214 15.33 13.46 -19.56
CA LYS A 214 14.15 12.61 -19.51
C LYS A 214 12.91 13.48 -19.30
N LYS A 215 12.04 13.55 -20.31
CA LYS A 215 10.69 14.10 -20.14
C LYS A 215 9.80 13.01 -19.57
N ILE A 216 9.59 13.02 -18.26
CA ILE A 216 8.80 12.00 -17.58
C ILE A 216 7.37 12.55 -17.41
N GLN A 217 6.39 11.88 -18.01
CA GLN A 217 5.00 12.15 -17.68
C GLN A 217 4.67 11.39 -16.40
N LEU A 218 4.60 12.09 -15.27
CA LEU A 218 4.21 11.46 -14.02
C LEU A 218 2.67 11.35 -13.96
N PRO A 219 2.11 10.13 -13.83
CA PRO A 219 0.67 9.98 -13.63
C PRO A 219 0.27 10.50 -12.24
N ASP A 220 -0.84 11.24 -12.15
CA ASP A 220 -1.38 11.69 -10.85
C ASP A 220 -1.70 10.48 -9.93
N SER A 221 -2.01 9.31 -10.53
CA SER A 221 -2.18 8.04 -9.81
C SER A 221 -0.93 7.60 -9.05
N TRP A 222 0.26 7.80 -9.63
CA TRP A 222 1.51 7.39 -9.02
C TRP A 222 1.79 8.22 -7.77
N LEU A 223 1.64 9.54 -7.92
CA LEU A 223 1.82 10.49 -6.83
C LEU A 223 0.82 10.21 -5.71
N ARG A 224 -0.47 10.06 -6.05
CA ARG A 224 -1.51 9.67 -5.11
C ARG A 224 -1.17 8.34 -4.42
N GLY A 225 -0.70 7.33 -5.15
CA GLY A 225 -0.33 6.03 -4.61
C GLY A 225 0.74 6.14 -3.51
N LEU A 226 1.80 6.93 -3.76
CA LEU A 226 2.84 7.18 -2.78
C LEU A 226 2.31 7.90 -1.53
N LEU A 227 1.41 8.88 -1.69
CA LEU A 227 0.75 9.57 -0.58
C LEU A 227 -0.15 8.63 0.24
N GLN A 228 -0.86 7.70 -0.41
CA GLN A 228 -1.70 6.70 0.24
C GLN A 228 -0.88 5.67 1.03
N VAL A 229 0.31 5.30 0.54
CA VAL A 229 1.27 4.49 1.32
C VAL A 229 1.60 5.18 2.63
N GLN A 230 1.89 6.49 2.61
CA GLN A 230 2.20 7.26 3.81
C GLN A 230 1.01 7.40 4.76
N ALA A 231 -0.18 7.67 4.22
CA ALA A 231 -1.40 7.69 5.02
C ALA A 231 -1.62 6.35 5.76
N ALA A 232 -1.51 5.23 5.06
CA ALA A 232 -1.60 3.89 5.66
C ALA A 232 -0.46 3.60 6.66
N ALA A 233 0.74 4.12 6.41
CA ALA A 233 1.88 3.98 7.30
C ALA A 233 1.66 4.69 8.66
N THR A 234 0.76 5.67 8.75
CA THR A 234 0.45 6.36 10.02
C THR A 234 -0.74 5.75 10.79
N LEU A 235 -1.54 4.88 10.16
CA LEU A 235 -2.70 4.27 10.81
C LEU A 235 -2.31 3.22 11.87
N PRO A 236 -3.16 2.95 12.87
CA PRO A 236 -2.97 1.83 13.79
C PRO A 236 -2.85 0.50 13.04
N LYS A 237 -1.88 -0.33 13.44
CA LYS A 237 -1.54 -1.60 12.78
C LYS A 237 -1.31 -2.70 13.80
N GLU A 238 -1.71 -3.90 13.45
CA GLU A 238 -1.32 -5.12 14.13
C GLU A 238 0.07 -5.54 13.64
N ARG A 239 0.90 -6.06 14.56
CA ARG A 239 2.29 -6.39 14.29
C ARG A 239 2.57 -7.84 14.69
N PHE A 240 3.26 -8.57 13.84
CA PHE A 240 3.75 -9.91 14.15
C PHE A 240 5.12 -10.16 13.51
N PHE A 241 5.84 -11.14 14.04
CA PHE A 241 7.20 -11.46 13.61
C PHE A 241 7.26 -12.85 13.00
N ILE A 242 8.10 -12.99 11.98
CA ILE A 242 8.42 -14.29 11.35
C ILE A 242 9.93 -14.42 11.19
N GLU A 243 10.42 -15.66 11.17
CA GLU A 243 11.84 -15.91 10.92
C GLU A 243 12.16 -15.84 9.42
N PRO A 244 13.41 -15.50 9.04
CA PRO A 244 13.85 -15.58 7.64
C PRO A 244 13.61 -16.96 7.01
N MET A 245 13.72 -18.02 7.81
CA MET A 245 13.46 -19.40 7.36
C MET A 245 11.97 -19.64 7.04
N ASP A 246 11.06 -18.96 7.73
CA ASP A 246 9.63 -19.07 7.45
C ASP A 246 9.30 -18.41 6.11
N LEU A 247 9.91 -17.25 5.83
CA LEU A 247 9.82 -16.61 4.51
C LEU A 247 10.46 -17.51 3.44
N TYR A 248 11.62 -18.12 3.69
CA TYR A 248 12.21 -19.09 2.76
C TYR A 248 11.25 -20.23 2.42
N ASN A 249 10.65 -20.86 3.43
CA ASN A 249 9.71 -21.96 3.25
C ASN A 249 8.47 -21.52 2.46
N LEU A 250 7.97 -20.31 2.72
CA LEU A 250 6.88 -19.70 1.97
C LEU A 250 7.25 -19.51 0.50
N LEU A 251 8.39 -18.87 0.21
CA LEU A 251 8.83 -18.61 -1.17
C LEU A 251 9.12 -19.91 -1.92
N ARG A 252 9.73 -20.89 -1.25
CA ARG A 252 9.96 -22.23 -1.80
C ARG A 252 8.65 -22.90 -2.17
N HIS A 253 7.65 -22.87 -1.29
CA HIS A 253 6.34 -23.46 -1.57
C HIS A 253 5.67 -22.80 -2.79
N LEU A 254 5.70 -21.46 -2.86
CA LEU A 254 5.13 -20.71 -3.99
C LEU A 254 5.87 -20.97 -5.31
N ARG A 255 7.19 -21.19 -5.27
CA ARG A 255 7.99 -21.54 -6.45
C ARG A 255 7.65 -22.93 -6.99
N LEU A 256 7.41 -23.90 -6.10
CA LEU A 256 7.16 -25.29 -6.47
C LEU A 256 5.69 -25.58 -6.84
N ASN A 257 4.76 -24.70 -6.47
CA ASN A 257 3.32 -24.93 -6.66
C ASN A 257 2.66 -23.84 -7.52
N ALA A 258 2.06 -24.25 -8.65
CA ALA A 258 1.31 -23.37 -9.52
C ALA A 258 -0.09 -23.04 -8.94
N ASP A 259 -0.53 -21.79 -9.06
CA ASP A 259 -1.84 -21.35 -8.57
C ASP A 259 -2.98 -22.13 -9.25
N LYS A 260 -3.93 -22.65 -8.44
CA LYS A 260 -5.13 -23.31 -8.95
C LYS A 260 -6.17 -22.28 -9.41
N LYS A 261 -6.70 -22.44 -10.63
CA LYS A 261 -7.75 -21.56 -11.19
C LYS A 261 -9.01 -21.63 -10.32
N ARG A 262 -9.74 -20.52 -10.21
CA ARG A 262 -11.02 -20.36 -9.47
C ARG A 262 -10.96 -20.60 -7.94
N GLN A 263 -9.78 -20.77 -7.36
CA GLN A 263 -9.61 -20.90 -5.91
C GLN A 263 -9.01 -19.64 -5.28
N ARG A 264 -9.17 -19.51 -3.96
CA ARG A 264 -8.61 -18.39 -3.19
C ARG A 264 -7.09 -18.45 -3.20
N ARG A 265 -6.46 -17.29 -3.40
CA ARG A 265 -5.00 -17.13 -3.53
C ARG A 265 -4.45 -16.17 -2.47
N GLY A 266 -4.98 -16.29 -1.26
CA GLY A 266 -4.53 -15.51 -0.10
C GLY A 266 -3.38 -16.17 0.65
N LEU A 267 -2.65 -15.39 1.41
CA LEU A 267 -1.86 -15.83 2.55
C LEU A 267 -2.69 -15.55 3.79
N ARG A 268 -3.23 -16.60 4.41
CA ARG A 268 -4.03 -16.46 5.63
C ARG A 268 -3.10 -16.50 6.84
N VAL A 269 -3.15 -15.49 7.68
CA VAL A 269 -2.36 -15.36 8.89
C VAL A 269 -3.28 -15.60 10.08
N GLU A 270 -3.00 -16.63 10.85
CA GLU A 270 -3.74 -16.95 12.08
C GLU A 270 -2.90 -16.45 13.27
N LEU A 271 -3.40 -15.43 13.97
CA LEU A 271 -2.75 -14.76 15.09
C LEU A 271 -3.52 -15.08 16.37
N ALA A 272 -2.94 -15.90 17.23
CA ALA A 272 -3.48 -16.22 18.54
C ALA A 272 -2.61 -15.58 19.64
N PRO A 273 -3.18 -14.92 20.66
CA PRO A 273 -2.38 -14.31 21.73
C PRO A 273 -1.49 -15.35 22.41
N ASN A 274 -0.22 -14.99 22.65
CA ASN A 274 0.81 -15.83 23.26
C ASN A 274 1.07 -17.16 22.53
N GLN A 275 0.79 -17.20 21.22
CA GLN A 275 1.08 -18.36 20.36
C GLN A 275 1.94 -17.93 19.16
N PRO A 276 2.68 -18.88 18.56
CA PRO A 276 3.40 -18.60 17.31
C PRO A 276 2.44 -18.22 16.19
N THR A 277 2.87 -17.29 15.35
CA THR A 277 2.12 -16.90 14.15
C THR A 277 2.03 -18.08 13.19
N ARG A 278 0.84 -18.37 12.64
CA ARG A 278 0.71 -19.38 11.58
C ARG A 278 0.43 -18.73 10.24
N LEU A 279 1.25 -19.04 9.25
CA LEU A 279 1.06 -18.63 7.86
C LEU A 279 0.45 -19.80 7.08
N VAL A 280 -0.73 -19.61 6.52
CA VAL A 280 -1.46 -20.63 5.76
C VAL A 280 -1.53 -20.24 4.29
N LEU A 281 -0.95 -21.07 3.44
CA LEU A 281 -0.89 -20.87 1.99
C LEU A 281 -2.12 -21.47 1.31
N GLU A 282 -3.08 -20.61 0.96
CA GLU A 282 -4.27 -21.04 0.21
C GLU A 282 -3.90 -21.32 -1.25
N PRO A 283 -4.62 -22.16 -2.01
CA PRO A 283 -5.68 -23.04 -1.55
C PRO A 283 -5.14 -24.40 -1.07
N TRP A 284 -3.83 -24.57 -0.96
CA TRP A 284 -3.22 -25.83 -0.51
C TRP A 284 -3.45 -26.10 0.97
N GLU A 285 -3.77 -25.06 1.74
CA GLU A 285 -3.92 -25.13 3.20
C GLU A 285 -2.62 -25.58 3.90
N THR A 286 -1.48 -25.40 3.23
CA THR A 286 -0.14 -25.63 3.78
C THR A 286 0.13 -24.65 4.91
N VAL A 287 0.39 -25.16 6.11
CA VAL A 287 0.68 -24.35 7.30
C VAL A 287 2.19 -24.25 7.50
N ILE A 288 2.66 -23.02 7.67
CA ILE A 288 4.01 -22.71 8.15
C ILE A 288 3.83 -22.11 9.53
N GLU A 289 4.20 -22.86 10.56
CA GLU A 289 4.24 -22.36 11.93
C GLU A 289 5.53 -21.55 12.12
N SER A 290 5.36 -20.25 12.36
CA SER A 290 6.47 -19.34 12.57
C SER A 290 7.24 -19.73 13.83
N LYS A 291 8.56 -19.75 13.74
CA LYS A 291 9.44 -19.87 14.91
C LYS A 291 9.80 -18.52 15.52
N GLY A 292 9.28 -17.44 14.96
CA GLY A 292 9.50 -16.08 15.45
C GLY A 292 8.78 -15.80 16.77
N ALA A 293 8.86 -14.55 17.20
CA ALA A 293 8.23 -14.10 18.44
C ALA A 293 6.72 -14.41 18.45
N GLN A 294 6.24 -14.87 19.60
CA GLN A 294 4.81 -15.11 19.82
C GLN A 294 4.01 -13.81 19.67
N PHE A 295 2.79 -13.93 19.17
CA PHE A 295 1.92 -12.78 18.96
C PHE A 295 1.44 -12.20 20.30
N GLN A 296 1.73 -10.92 20.55
CA GLN A 296 1.42 -10.21 21.80
C GLN A 296 0.11 -9.39 21.72
N GLY A 297 -0.69 -9.56 20.68
CA GLY A 297 -1.95 -8.82 20.54
C GLY A 297 -3.01 -9.24 21.55
N LYS A 298 -3.89 -8.29 21.91
CA LYS A 298 -4.94 -8.51 22.92
C LYS A 298 -6.01 -9.50 22.47
N GLU A 299 -6.32 -9.52 21.17
CA GLU A 299 -7.37 -10.37 20.60
C GLU A 299 -6.80 -11.24 19.49
N GLY A 300 -7.23 -12.51 19.47
CA GLY A 300 -6.90 -13.42 18.39
C GLY A 300 -7.70 -13.12 17.12
N MET A 301 -7.02 -13.14 15.98
CA MET A 301 -7.61 -12.77 14.70
C MET A 301 -7.08 -13.63 13.55
N VAL A 302 -7.90 -13.76 12.51
CA VAL A 302 -7.52 -14.33 11.23
C VAL A 302 -7.50 -13.23 10.19
N LEU A 303 -6.36 -13.04 9.54
CA LEU A 303 -6.15 -12.03 8.51
C LEU A 303 -5.88 -12.73 7.17
N ARG A 304 -6.40 -12.19 6.07
CA ARG A 304 -6.07 -12.68 4.74
C ARG A 304 -5.33 -11.60 3.96
N LEU A 305 -4.07 -11.88 3.66
CA LEU A 305 -3.20 -11.02 2.85
C LEU A 305 -3.25 -11.50 1.40
N TRP A 306 -3.32 -10.55 0.47
CA TRP A 306 -3.36 -10.85 -0.96
C TRP A 306 -2.05 -10.50 -1.64
N GLY A 307 -1.83 -11.02 -2.84
CA GLY A 307 -0.61 -10.72 -3.60
C GLY A 307 0.64 -11.44 -3.10
N ARG A 308 0.51 -12.55 -2.35
CA ARG A 308 1.63 -13.35 -1.81
C ARG A 308 2.77 -13.67 -2.79
N ARG A 309 2.48 -13.77 -4.10
CA ARG A 309 3.53 -13.99 -5.13
C ARG A 309 4.48 -12.81 -5.28
N ARG A 310 4.06 -11.59 -4.91
CA ARG A 310 4.92 -10.40 -4.84
C ARG A 310 6.01 -10.53 -3.78
N LEU A 311 5.85 -11.42 -2.79
CA LEU A 311 6.94 -11.72 -1.83
C LEU A 311 8.16 -12.36 -2.52
N MET A 312 8.01 -12.89 -3.74
CA MET A 312 9.15 -13.38 -4.53
C MET A 312 10.15 -12.27 -4.89
N LEU A 313 9.76 -11.00 -4.80
CA LEU A 313 10.65 -9.83 -4.95
C LEU A 313 11.74 -9.81 -3.86
N LEU A 314 11.50 -10.47 -2.72
CA LEU A 314 12.41 -10.51 -1.57
C LEU A 314 13.47 -11.62 -1.67
N LYS A 315 13.41 -12.48 -2.70
CA LYS A 315 14.25 -13.68 -2.82
C LYS A 315 15.77 -13.40 -2.76
N ARG A 316 16.22 -12.25 -3.28
CA ARG A 316 17.66 -11.91 -3.37
C ARG A 316 18.22 -11.44 -2.04
N ILE A 317 17.42 -10.76 -1.24
CA ILE A 317 17.85 -10.17 0.03
C ILE A 317 17.72 -11.15 1.19
N LEU A 318 16.93 -12.21 1.03
CA LEU A 318 16.69 -13.25 2.04
C LEU A 318 17.93 -13.72 2.83
N PRO A 319 19.10 -13.97 2.21
CA PRO A 319 20.29 -14.42 2.94
C PRO A 319 20.87 -13.40 3.92
N PHE A 320 20.50 -12.12 3.79
CA PHE A 320 21.04 -11.01 4.58
C PHE A 320 20.09 -10.52 5.68
N ILE A 321 18.92 -11.16 5.82
CA ILE A 321 17.88 -10.73 6.74
C ILE A 321 18.08 -11.41 8.08
N ASP A 322 18.14 -10.61 9.14
CA ASP A 322 18.23 -11.08 10.53
C ASP A 322 16.83 -11.19 11.17
N SER A 323 15.91 -10.27 10.83
CA SER A 323 14.53 -10.31 11.36
C SER A 323 13.50 -9.78 10.37
N ILE A 324 12.27 -10.28 10.48
CA ILE A 324 11.13 -9.85 9.67
C ILE A 324 9.97 -9.46 10.59
N GLU A 325 9.55 -8.20 10.48
CA GLU A 325 8.34 -7.68 11.09
C GLU A 325 7.30 -7.46 9.99
N VAL A 326 6.07 -7.93 10.23
CA VAL A 326 4.95 -7.68 9.34
C VAL A 326 3.91 -6.85 10.06
N GLN A 327 3.59 -5.69 9.50
CA GLN A 327 2.56 -4.78 10.01
C GLN A 327 1.35 -4.77 9.07
N VAL A 328 0.15 -4.92 9.63
CA VAL A 328 -1.09 -5.11 8.87
C VAL A 328 -2.21 -4.24 9.44
N LEU A 329 -2.98 -3.59 8.57
CA LEU A 329 -4.11 -2.75 8.99
C LEU A 329 -5.40 -3.54 9.24
N GLY A 330 -5.49 -4.75 8.70
CA GLY A 330 -6.70 -5.59 8.75
C GLY A 330 -6.72 -6.64 7.65
N SER A 331 -7.80 -7.43 7.60
CA SER A 331 -7.98 -8.41 6.52
C SER A 331 -8.19 -7.68 5.20
N ALA A 332 -7.49 -8.12 4.16
CA ALA A 332 -7.52 -7.52 2.83
C ALA A 332 -7.24 -5.99 2.77
N MET A 333 -6.53 -5.50 3.80
CA MET A 333 -5.96 -4.16 3.87
C MET A 333 -4.45 -4.25 3.59
N PRO A 334 -3.77 -3.12 3.36
CA PRO A 334 -2.35 -3.15 3.06
C PRO A 334 -1.51 -3.81 4.15
N SER A 335 -0.40 -4.39 3.72
CA SER A 335 0.60 -5.02 4.59
C SER A 335 1.98 -4.45 4.31
N PHE A 336 2.72 -4.13 5.36
CA PHE A 336 4.11 -3.72 5.31
C PHE A 336 4.99 -4.84 5.84
N TRP A 337 5.92 -5.29 5.01
CA TRP A 337 6.93 -6.30 5.35
C TRP A 337 8.24 -5.57 5.57
N ILE A 338 8.70 -5.50 6.81
CA ILE A 338 9.90 -4.77 7.22
C ILE A 338 10.97 -5.81 7.55
N MET A 339 12.02 -5.86 6.73
CA MET A 339 13.13 -6.78 6.89
C MET A 339 14.35 -6.00 7.34
N ARG A 340 15.00 -6.46 8.42
CA ARG A 340 16.17 -5.82 9.00
C ARG A 340 17.36 -6.76 8.88
N GLY A 341 18.51 -6.20 8.55
CA GLY A 341 19.79 -6.90 8.60
C GLY A 341 20.91 -5.95 8.99
N LYS A 342 22.13 -6.46 9.06
CA LYS A 342 23.29 -5.63 9.41
C LYS A 342 23.47 -4.44 8.47
N GLY A 343 23.23 -3.23 8.96
CA GLY A 343 23.41 -1.97 8.23
C GLY A 343 22.35 -1.70 7.15
N PHE A 344 21.20 -2.37 7.19
CA PHE A 344 20.11 -2.01 6.29
C PHE A 344 18.74 -2.37 6.85
N SER A 345 17.72 -1.68 6.35
CA SER A 345 16.34 -2.10 6.41
C SER A 345 15.68 -2.05 5.03
N PHE A 346 14.79 -2.99 4.76
CA PHE A 346 14.02 -3.04 3.51
C PHE A 346 12.55 -3.20 3.86
N THR A 347 11.75 -2.20 3.50
CA THR A 347 10.30 -2.21 3.71
C THR A 347 9.59 -2.45 2.38
N LEU A 348 8.81 -3.53 2.27
CA LEU A 348 7.92 -3.81 1.15
C LEU A 348 6.46 -3.57 1.57
N GLY A 349 5.83 -2.53 1.02
CA GLY A 349 4.42 -2.23 1.16
C GLY A 349 3.59 -2.87 0.03
N LEU A 350 2.66 -3.74 0.38
CA LEU A 350 1.74 -4.38 -0.56
C LEU A 350 0.32 -3.88 -0.35
N THR A 351 -0.39 -3.63 -1.44
CA THR A 351 -1.81 -3.29 -1.39
C THR A 351 -2.63 -4.45 -0.83
N GLY A 352 -3.77 -4.12 -0.22
CA GLY A 352 -4.67 -5.11 0.36
C GLY A 352 -5.26 -6.11 -0.65
N PHE A 353 -5.23 -5.82 -1.95
CA PHE A 353 -5.74 -6.71 -3.00
C PHE A 353 -4.86 -6.71 -4.24
N THR A 354 -4.61 -7.89 -4.82
CA THR A 354 -3.68 -8.06 -5.96
C THR A 354 -4.06 -7.31 -7.24
N ALA A 355 -5.32 -6.91 -7.41
CA ALA A 355 -5.81 -6.17 -8.57
C ALA A 355 -6.03 -4.67 -8.28
N LYS A 356 -5.73 -4.21 -7.05
CA LYS A 356 -5.79 -2.80 -6.68
C LYS A 356 -4.37 -2.28 -6.56
N ASP A 357 -4.12 -1.14 -7.18
CA ASP A 357 -2.97 -0.30 -6.87
C ASP A 357 -3.26 0.52 -5.59
N TRP A 358 -2.24 1.21 -5.05
CA TRP A 358 -2.43 2.06 -3.87
C TRP A 358 -3.26 3.30 -4.18
N ALA A 359 -3.21 3.81 -5.42
CA ALA A 359 -4.00 4.97 -5.87
C ALA A 359 -5.52 4.72 -5.81
N GLN A 360 -5.91 3.47 -6.06
CA GLN A 360 -7.27 2.94 -6.11
C GLN A 360 -7.71 2.24 -4.82
N SER A 361 -6.80 2.03 -3.88
CA SER A 361 -7.10 1.44 -2.58
C SER A 361 -7.96 2.39 -1.71
N ALA A 362 -8.51 1.89 -0.60
CA ALA A 362 -9.33 2.70 0.30
C ALA A 362 -8.59 4.01 0.58
N CYS A 363 -9.24 5.16 0.39
CA CYS A 363 -8.65 6.47 0.67
C CYS A 363 -8.28 6.51 2.18
N PHE A 364 -7.07 6.09 2.54
CA PHE A 364 -6.62 5.90 3.91
C PHE A 364 -6.50 7.23 4.63
N ASP A 365 -6.27 8.30 3.87
CA ASP A 365 -6.39 9.68 4.27
C ASP A 365 -7.75 10.00 4.92
N LEU A 366 -8.82 9.28 4.57
CA LEU A 366 -10.16 9.47 5.17
C LEU A 366 -10.39 8.73 6.48
N LEU A 367 -9.57 7.70 6.73
CA LEU A 367 -9.56 6.98 7.99
C LEU A 367 -8.73 7.72 9.04
N LEU A 368 -7.88 8.65 8.59
CA LEU A 368 -7.29 9.64 9.48
C LEU A 368 -8.42 10.51 10.04
N PRO A 369 -8.34 10.93 11.31
CA PRO A 369 -9.35 11.78 11.92
C PRO A 369 -9.65 12.96 10.99
N ASN A 370 -10.92 13.17 10.62
CA ASN A 370 -11.36 14.40 9.97
C ASN A 370 -11.02 15.54 10.92
N LEU A 371 -9.93 16.24 10.65
CA LEU A 371 -9.57 17.44 11.36
C LEU A 371 -10.44 18.55 10.78
N ASN A 372 -11.71 18.56 11.19
CA ASN A 372 -12.65 19.68 11.00
C ASN A 372 -12.20 20.94 11.78
N THR A 373 -11.06 20.88 12.48
CA THR A 373 -10.31 22.05 12.90
C THR A 373 -9.55 22.55 11.68
N GLN A 374 -9.82 23.78 11.25
CA GLN A 374 -8.95 24.58 10.38
C GLN A 374 -7.49 24.24 10.69
N THR A 375 -6.89 23.32 9.92
CA THR A 375 -5.49 22.99 10.08
C THR A 375 -4.75 24.25 9.67
N ASN A 376 -4.14 24.91 10.64
CA ASN A 376 -3.45 26.14 10.37
C ASN A 376 -2.21 25.80 9.55
N THR A 377 -2.05 26.42 8.38
CA THR A 377 -0.85 26.28 7.55
C THR A 377 0.42 26.62 8.35
N ASP A 378 0.28 27.46 9.38
CA ASP A 378 1.34 27.84 10.32
C ASP A 378 1.84 26.66 11.18
N ASP A 379 0.96 25.73 11.56
CA ASP A 379 1.38 24.55 12.34
C ASP A 379 2.26 23.62 11.48
N LEU A 380 1.92 23.50 10.20
CA LEU A 380 2.71 22.74 9.24
C LEU A 380 4.07 23.39 8.99
N SER A 381 4.13 24.71 8.77
CA SER A 381 5.40 25.40 8.56
C SER A 381 6.32 25.25 9.77
N GLN A 382 5.80 25.40 11.00
CA GLN A 382 6.58 25.19 12.22
C GLN A 382 7.18 23.77 12.32
N VAL A 383 6.41 22.74 11.93
CA VAL A 383 6.91 21.35 11.88
C VAL A 383 7.98 21.18 10.79
N LEU A 384 7.77 21.77 9.61
CA LEU A 384 8.73 21.70 8.51
C LEU A 384 10.04 22.40 8.84
N ASP A 385 10.02 23.53 9.55
CA ASP A 385 11.23 24.26 9.99
C ASP A 385 12.10 23.40 10.92
N GLN A 386 11.45 22.68 11.85
CA GLN A 386 12.15 21.74 12.75
C GLN A 386 12.76 20.57 11.98
N LEU A 387 12.02 20.01 11.02
CA LEU A 387 12.49 18.92 10.17
C LEU A 387 13.53 19.36 9.13
N GLN A 388 13.53 20.61 8.69
CA GLN A 388 14.58 21.16 7.81
C GLN A 388 15.91 21.32 8.55
N THR A 389 15.85 21.60 9.85
CA THR A 389 17.04 21.70 10.70
C THR A 389 17.60 20.32 11.09
N HIS A 390 16.73 19.40 11.51
CA HIS A 390 17.15 18.11 12.10
C HIS A 390 17.05 16.91 11.16
N TRP A 391 16.33 17.03 10.03
CA TRP A 391 16.03 15.99 9.03
C TRP A 391 15.16 14.82 9.50
N VAL A 392 15.33 14.38 10.74
CA VAL A 392 14.65 13.23 11.33
C VAL A 392 14.28 13.52 12.78
N MET A 393 13.00 13.35 13.13
CA MET A 393 12.53 13.54 14.50
C MET A 393 11.39 12.58 14.84
N SER A 394 11.36 12.10 16.09
CA SER A 394 10.23 11.32 16.61
C SER A 394 9.02 12.23 16.90
N PHE A 395 7.83 11.63 17.03
CA PHE A 395 6.63 12.37 17.42
C PHE A 395 6.82 13.12 18.75
N GLU A 396 7.47 12.48 19.73
CA GLU A 396 7.73 13.08 21.04
C GLU A 396 8.74 14.23 20.97
N ALA A 397 9.78 14.10 20.14
CA ALA A 397 10.76 15.16 19.92
C ALA A 397 10.12 16.38 19.24
N LEU A 398 9.29 16.15 18.22
CA LEU A 398 8.55 17.21 17.55
C LEU A 398 7.58 17.91 18.50
N HIS A 399 6.84 17.16 19.31
CA HIS A 399 5.93 17.74 20.31
C HIS A 399 6.67 18.65 21.31
N LYS A 400 7.89 18.26 21.74
CA LYS A 400 8.72 19.08 22.62
C LYS A 400 9.29 20.32 21.90
N ALA A 401 9.67 20.19 20.64
CA ALA A 401 10.28 21.28 19.87
C ALA A 401 9.25 22.33 19.42
N THR A 402 8.06 21.92 18.97
CA THR A 402 7.02 22.82 18.46
C THR A 402 6.06 23.33 19.54
N GLN A 403 5.97 22.64 20.70
CA GLN A 403 5.00 22.93 21.77
C GLN A 403 3.53 22.87 21.30
N LEU A 404 3.26 22.25 20.14
CA LEU A 404 1.91 22.05 19.63
C LEU A 404 1.17 20.98 20.43
N LYS A 405 -0.13 21.17 20.64
CA LYS A 405 -0.99 20.13 21.23
C LYS A 405 -0.97 18.88 20.36
N LYS A 406 -0.99 17.69 20.96
CA LYS A 406 -0.94 16.38 20.24
C LYS A 406 -1.88 16.28 19.03
N PRO A 407 -3.16 16.70 19.09
CA PRO A 407 -4.06 16.63 17.93
C PRO A 407 -3.62 17.56 16.79
N ALA A 408 -3.17 18.77 17.10
CA ALA A 408 -2.69 19.75 16.11
C ALA A 408 -1.37 19.29 15.47
N LEU A 409 -0.44 18.75 16.26
CA LEU A 409 0.81 18.17 15.72
C LEU A 409 0.53 16.98 14.78
N LEU A 410 -0.35 16.07 15.21
CA LEU A 410 -0.75 14.93 14.38
C LEU A 410 -1.41 15.39 13.07
N ALA A 411 -2.22 16.45 13.13
CA ALA A 411 -2.83 17.08 11.96
C ALA A 411 -1.81 17.67 10.99
N ALA A 412 -0.85 18.45 11.51
CA ALA A 412 0.23 19.02 10.72
C ALA A 412 1.09 17.94 10.05
N LEU A 413 1.44 16.88 10.79
CA LEU A 413 2.21 15.76 10.24
C LEU A 413 1.45 14.99 9.16
N GLN A 414 0.14 14.78 9.35
CA GLN A 414 -0.71 14.15 8.34
C GLN A 414 -0.80 15.01 7.08
N MET A 415 -0.98 16.32 7.23
CA MET A 415 -0.97 17.26 6.11
C MET A 415 0.37 17.24 5.38
N GLY A 416 1.51 17.25 6.10
CA GLY A 416 2.83 17.14 5.50
C GLY A 416 3.05 15.83 4.74
N CYS A 417 2.49 14.72 5.21
CA CYS A 417 2.49 13.44 4.51
C CYS A 417 1.61 13.48 3.24
N GLN A 418 0.43 14.09 3.32
CA GLN A 418 -0.50 14.25 2.18
C GLN A 418 0.03 15.20 1.10
N LEU A 419 0.83 16.20 1.48
CA LEU A 419 1.52 17.09 0.56
C LEU A 419 2.84 16.52 0.05
N GLY A 420 3.21 15.30 0.46
CA GLY A 420 4.43 14.65 0.01
C GLY A 420 5.72 15.36 0.46
N LYS A 421 5.66 16.14 1.56
CA LYS A 421 6.81 16.85 2.15
C LYS A 421 7.46 16.07 3.28
N ILE A 422 6.69 15.21 3.94
CA ILE A 422 7.12 14.40 5.09
C ILE A 422 6.90 12.92 4.75
N ILE A 423 7.81 12.07 5.22
CA ILE A 423 7.66 10.61 5.22
C ILE A 423 7.60 10.09 6.67
N TYR A 424 6.77 9.08 6.91
CA TYR A 424 6.80 8.34 8.17
C TYR A 424 7.63 7.05 7.99
N ASP A 425 8.76 7.00 8.68
CA ASP A 425 9.66 5.85 8.67
C ASP A 425 9.08 4.74 9.58
N LEU A 426 8.52 3.71 8.95
CA LEU A 426 7.90 2.56 9.64
C LEU A 426 8.89 1.74 10.47
N ASN A 427 10.17 1.74 10.07
CA ASN A 427 11.19 0.97 10.76
C ASN A 427 11.56 1.63 12.09
N LEU A 428 11.81 2.94 12.06
CA LEU A 428 12.28 3.72 13.21
C LEU A 428 11.17 4.47 13.96
N ASN A 429 9.94 4.46 13.44
CA ASN A 429 8.77 5.18 13.96
C ASN A 429 9.03 6.70 14.11
N CYS A 430 9.73 7.30 13.15
CA CYS A 430 10.07 8.73 13.12
C CYS A 430 9.54 9.41 11.84
N TYR A 431 9.53 10.74 11.84
CA TYR A 431 9.17 11.57 10.69
C TYR A 431 10.42 12.16 10.08
N ARG A 432 10.50 12.19 8.74
CA ARG A 432 11.64 12.74 8.01
C ARG A 432 11.20 13.75 6.96
N LEU A 433 12.03 14.77 6.73
CA LEU A 433 11.82 15.72 5.64
C LEU A 433 12.12 15.05 4.29
N ARG A 434 11.08 14.85 3.47
CA ARG A 434 11.21 14.19 2.17
C ARG A 434 10.28 14.86 1.16
N PRO A 435 10.69 15.96 0.49
CA PRO A 435 9.89 16.59 -0.55
C PRO A 435 9.92 15.78 -1.86
N ILE A 436 8.78 15.22 -2.28
CA ILE A 436 8.66 14.43 -3.51
C ILE A 436 8.72 15.30 -4.76
N LEU A 437 8.27 16.55 -4.70
CA LEU A 437 8.36 17.53 -5.80
C LEU A 437 9.09 18.78 -5.32
N MET A 438 9.69 19.53 -6.25
CA MET A 438 10.29 20.84 -5.95
C MET A 438 9.20 21.90 -5.76
N ASP A 439 8.20 21.89 -6.65
CA ASP A 439 6.97 22.65 -6.49
C ASP A 439 5.99 21.94 -5.55
N SER A 440 5.09 22.70 -4.92
CA SER A 440 4.06 22.09 -4.06
C SER A 440 3.05 21.29 -4.90
N ILE A 441 2.70 20.09 -4.41
CA ILE A 441 1.62 19.28 -4.99
C ILE A 441 0.31 20.08 -4.88
N GLN A 442 -0.42 20.22 -5.99
CA GLN A 442 -1.77 20.78 -5.98
C GLN A 442 -2.72 19.77 -5.31
N PRO A 443 -3.21 20.03 -4.09
CA PRO A 443 -3.98 19.05 -3.34
C PRO A 443 -5.24 18.59 -4.08
N GLU A 444 -5.89 19.49 -4.83
CA GLU A 444 -7.13 19.23 -5.56
C GLU A 444 -6.97 18.13 -6.61
N ARG A 445 -5.77 18.00 -7.20
CA ARG A 445 -5.48 17.00 -8.23
C ARG A 445 -5.28 15.60 -7.67
N VAL A 446 -4.70 15.48 -6.49
CA VAL A 446 -4.34 14.19 -5.87
C VAL A 446 -5.31 13.77 -4.76
N ALA A 447 -6.19 14.66 -4.31
CA ALA A 447 -7.15 14.42 -3.22
C ALA A 447 -8.14 13.31 -3.53
N TYR A 448 -8.57 13.18 -4.79
CA TYR A 448 -9.54 12.18 -5.21
C TYR A 448 -8.99 11.30 -6.32
N ARG A 449 -9.43 10.04 -6.35
CA ARG A 449 -9.09 9.10 -7.40
C ARG A 449 -9.68 9.50 -8.75
N ASP A 450 -10.96 9.86 -8.73
CA ASP A 450 -11.76 10.18 -9.90
C ASP A 450 -12.92 11.11 -9.50
N HIS A 451 -13.67 11.58 -10.49
CA HIS A 451 -14.83 12.44 -10.27
C HIS A 451 -15.92 11.75 -9.41
N GLN A 452 -16.10 10.42 -9.52
CA GLN A 452 -17.09 9.71 -8.69
C GLN A 452 -16.70 9.71 -7.21
N HIS A 453 -15.40 9.61 -6.89
CA HIS A 453 -14.92 9.76 -5.53
C HIS A 453 -15.11 11.19 -5.02
N CYS A 454 -14.80 12.22 -5.83
CA CYS A 454 -15.05 13.62 -5.48
C CYS A 454 -16.53 13.86 -5.09
N LEU A 455 -17.48 13.40 -5.93
CA LEU A 455 -18.91 13.50 -5.61
C LEU A 455 -19.31 12.71 -4.35
N ALA A 456 -18.73 11.52 -4.15
CA ALA A 456 -18.97 10.74 -2.94
C ALA A 456 -18.53 11.49 -1.67
N HIS A 457 -17.45 12.28 -1.78
CA HIS A 457 -16.96 13.15 -0.72
C HIS A 457 -17.89 14.31 -0.43
N ASP A 458 -18.38 14.98 -1.48
CA ASP A 458 -19.37 16.04 -1.33
C ASP A 458 -20.63 15.54 -0.61
N PHE A 459 -21.06 14.31 -0.90
CA PHE A 459 -22.19 13.67 -0.21
C PHE A 459 -21.91 13.41 1.28
N LEU A 460 -20.67 13.08 1.64
CA LEU A 460 -20.30 12.79 3.03
C LEU A 460 -20.01 14.05 3.85
N ALA A 461 -19.62 15.15 3.19
CA ALA A 461 -19.35 16.44 3.84
C ALA A 461 -20.65 17.10 4.34
N LYS A 462 -21.76 16.86 3.64
CA LYS A 462 -23.08 17.33 4.04
C LYS A 462 -23.69 16.43 5.13
N PRO A 463 -24.15 17.00 6.26
CA PRO A 463 -24.84 16.22 7.28
C PRO A 463 -26.11 15.60 6.71
N ASP A 464 -26.43 14.37 7.15
CA ASP A 464 -27.65 13.63 6.80
C ASP A 464 -27.87 13.26 5.33
N THR A 465 -26.97 13.62 4.42
CA THR A 465 -27.06 13.23 3.01
C THR A 465 -26.91 11.72 2.81
N VAL A 466 -25.99 11.05 3.52
CA VAL A 466 -25.76 9.60 3.42
C VAL A 466 -26.28 8.90 4.68
N ARG A 467 -27.40 8.18 4.56
CA ARG A 467 -28.04 7.46 5.68
C ARG A 467 -28.04 5.96 5.43
N ILE A 468 -27.39 5.21 6.34
CA ILE A 468 -27.45 3.74 6.33
C ILE A 468 -28.75 3.32 7.01
N GLU A 469 -29.65 2.72 6.23
CA GLU A 469 -30.94 2.22 6.71
C GLU A 469 -30.77 0.89 7.44
N LYS A 470 -29.99 -0.03 6.86
CA LYS A 470 -29.86 -1.39 7.35
C LYS A 470 -28.46 -1.94 7.12
N GLU A 471 -27.91 -2.56 8.16
CA GLU A 471 -26.74 -3.43 8.10
C GLU A 471 -27.19 -4.83 8.54
N GLN A 472 -27.25 -5.77 7.61
CA GLN A 472 -27.71 -7.13 7.87
C GLN A 472 -26.58 -8.12 7.60
N PRO A 473 -26.04 -8.81 8.61
CA PRO A 473 -25.14 -9.92 8.37
C PRO A 473 -25.90 -11.09 7.74
N ILE A 474 -25.37 -11.61 6.64
CA ILE A 474 -25.84 -12.81 5.95
C ILE A 474 -24.84 -13.95 6.23
N PRO A 475 -25.30 -15.08 6.81
CA PRO A 475 -24.45 -16.24 7.10
C PRO A 475 -23.63 -16.67 5.87
N GLU A 476 -22.33 -16.91 6.05
CA GLU A 476 -21.35 -17.32 5.01
C GLU A 476 -21.14 -16.35 3.84
N GLN A 477 -22.03 -15.38 3.65
CA GLN A 477 -21.98 -14.45 2.53
C GLN A 477 -21.31 -13.13 2.90
N GLY A 478 -21.55 -12.62 4.12
CA GLY A 478 -20.93 -11.43 4.68
C GLY A 478 -21.93 -10.42 5.26
N LEU A 479 -21.73 -9.12 5.03
CA LEU A 479 -22.57 -8.01 5.48
C LEU A 479 -23.30 -7.37 4.29
N GLU A 480 -24.63 -7.37 4.32
CA GLU A 480 -25.45 -6.58 3.40
C GLU A 480 -25.73 -5.20 4.00
N ILE A 481 -25.48 -4.15 3.23
CA ILE A 481 -25.65 -2.75 3.61
C ILE A 481 -26.65 -2.13 2.66
N ILE A 482 -27.71 -1.52 3.21
CA ILE A 482 -28.70 -0.76 2.48
C ILE A 482 -28.63 0.69 2.97
N ALA A 483 -28.44 1.62 2.06
CA ALA A 483 -28.37 3.05 2.38
C ALA A 483 -29.09 3.90 1.35
N HIS A 484 -29.55 5.07 1.80
CA HIS A 484 -30.18 6.10 0.99
C HIS A 484 -29.30 7.34 0.94
N ILE A 485 -29.17 7.92 -0.25
CA ILE A 485 -28.50 9.21 -0.46
C ILE A 485 -29.56 10.25 -0.79
N HIS A 486 -29.69 11.26 0.07
CA HIS A 486 -30.63 12.37 -0.06
C HIS A 486 -29.95 13.57 -0.70
N LEU A 487 -30.29 13.88 -1.95
CA LEU A 487 -29.76 15.04 -2.67
C LEU A 487 -30.76 16.19 -2.60
N ASP A 488 -30.35 17.34 -2.04
CA ASP A 488 -31.19 18.52 -1.74
C ASP A 488 -32.05 19.04 -2.89
N LYS A 489 -31.73 18.69 -4.15
CA LYS A 489 -32.33 19.30 -5.34
C LYS A 489 -33.52 18.54 -5.91
N GLN A 490 -33.79 17.30 -5.50
CA GLN A 490 -34.96 16.53 -5.95
C GLN A 490 -35.35 15.54 -4.85
N ASN A 491 -36.64 15.28 -4.63
CA ASN A 491 -37.16 14.25 -3.72
C ASN A 491 -36.73 12.79 -4.08
N PHE A 492 -35.67 12.60 -4.88
CA PHE A 492 -35.07 11.32 -5.21
C PHE A 492 -34.09 10.91 -4.12
N ASN A 493 -34.46 9.87 -3.38
CA ASN A 493 -33.56 9.15 -2.50
C ASN A 493 -32.93 8.02 -3.31
N GLU A 494 -31.64 8.15 -3.61
CA GLU A 494 -30.93 7.10 -4.34
C GLU A 494 -30.63 5.94 -3.38
N ARG A 495 -31.21 4.77 -3.66
CA ARG A 495 -31.03 3.57 -2.86
C ARG A 495 -29.81 2.79 -3.33
N THR A 496 -28.98 2.40 -2.38
CA THR A 496 -27.79 1.57 -2.59
C THR A 496 -27.89 0.26 -1.81
N VAL A 497 -27.39 -0.82 -2.40
CA VAL A 497 -27.24 -2.13 -1.76
C VAL A 497 -25.84 -2.65 -2.03
N LEU A 498 -25.09 -2.96 -0.97
CA LEU A 498 -23.77 -3.57 -1.01
C LEU A 498 -23.78 -4.88 -0.24
N LEU A 499 -23.29 -5.98 -0.83
CA LEU A 499 -22.99 -7.20 -0.10
C LEU A 499 -21.48 -7.34 -0.03
N ILE A 500 -20.93 -7.23 1.18
CA ILE A 500 -19.50 -7.26 1.45
C ILE A 500 -19.21 -8.59 2.13
N ASP A 501 -18.29 -9.39 1.60
CA ASP A 501 -17.95 -10.66 2.25
C ASP A 501 -17.09 -10.48 3.50
N VAL A 502 -16.83 -11.59 4.19
CA VAL A 502 -15.97 -11.65 5.39
C VAL A 502 -14.49 -11.31 5.12
N ASP A 503 -14.13 -11.09 3.85
CA ASP A 503 -12.80 -10.70 3.42
C ASP A 503 -12.79 -9.24 2.93
N GLY A 504 -13.88 -8.49 3.13
CA GLY A 504 -14.04 -7.11 2.68
C GLY A 504 -14.32 -6.96 1.17
N TYR A 505 -14.55 -8.04 0.41
CA TYR A 505 -14.90 -7.96 -1.01
C TYR A 505 -16.37 -7.61 -1.22
N VAL A 506 -16.65 -6.64 -2.09
CA VAL A 506 -18.00 -6.40 -2.58
C VAL A 506 -18.40 -7.50 -3.56
N LYS A 507 -19.23 -8.45 -3.12
CA LYS A 507 -19.82 -9.52 -3.95
C LYS A 507 -20.97 -9.03 -4.81
N LYS A 508 -21.76 -8.08 -4.29
CA LYS A 508 -22.91 -7.51 -4.98
C LYS A 508 -22.94 -6.01 -4.71
N ALA A 509 -23.16 -5.22 -5.75
CA ALA A 509 -23.44 -3.80 -5.64
C ALA A 509 -24.61 -3.45 -6.55
N GLN A 510 -25.57 -2.70 -6.03
CA GLN A 510 -26.72 -2.18 -6.78
C GLN A 510 -27.00 -0.74 -6.36
N CYS A 511 -27.29 0.12 -7.32
CA CYS A 511 -27.69 1.50 -7.06
C CYS A 511 -28.82 1.90 -8.02
N SER A 512 -29.77 2.70 -7.53
CA SER A 512 -30.86 3.24 -8.37
C SER A 512 -30.46 4.41 -9.26
N CYS A 513 -29.23 4.93 -9.14
CA CYS A 513 -28.83 6.13 -9.86
C CYS A 513 -28.73 5.89 -11.38
N SER A 514 -28.86 6.98 -12.14
CA SER A 514 -28.75 6.96 -13.61
C SER A 514 -27.43 6.36 -14.08
N HIS A 515 -26.31 6.74 -13.47
CA HIS A 515 -24.98 6.24 -13.80
C HIS A 515 -24.89 4.71 -13.69
N PHE A 516 -25.40 4.13 -12.59
CA PHE A 516 -25.40 2.69 -12.39
C PHE A 516 -26.38 1.97 -13.32
N ARG A 517 -27.54 2.57 -13.62
CA ARG A 517 -28.49 1.99 -14.58
C ARG A 517 -27.92 1.92 -15.99
N GLN A 518 -27.15 2.93 -16.41
CA GLN A 518 -26.55 2.99 -17.74
C GLN A 518 -25.30 2.11 -17.87
N HIS A 519 -24.42 2.14 -16.87
CA HIS A 519 -23.08 1.53 -16.99
C HIS A 519 -22.85 0.34 -16.06
N GLN A 520 -23.73 0.10 -15.09
CA GLN A 520 -23.52 -0.86 -14.00
C GLN A 520 -22.14 -0.64 -13.36
N LEU A 521 -21.38 -1.71 -13.12
CA LEU A 521 -20.00 -1.63 -12.63
C LEU A 521 -18.95 -1.63 -13.75
N LYS A 522 -19.35 -1.57 -15.03
CA LYS A 522 -18.39 -1.59 -16.16
C LYS A 522 -17.49 -0.36 -16.18
N SER A 523 -18.02 0.78 -15.72
CA SER A 523 -17.29 2.05 -15.61
C SER A 523 -16.76 2.32 -14.19
N GLY A 524 -16.77 1.31 -13.31
CA GLY A 524 -16.47 1.48 -11.88
C GLY A 524 -17.72 1.73 -11.03
N PRO A 525 -17.56 1.85 -9.70
CA PRO A 525 -18.65 2.15 -8.79
C PRO A 525 -19.10 3.62 -8.92
N CYS A 526 -20.39 3.89 -8.79
CA CYS A 526 -20.90 5.26 -8.73
C CYS A 526 -20.60 5.91 -7.37
N ALA A 527 -20.64 7.24 -7.33
CA ALA A 527 -20.43 8.06 -6.13
C ALA A 527 -21.26 7.60 -4.91
N HIS A 528 -22.51 7.19 -5.13
CA HIS A 528 -23.40 6.70 -4.08
C HIS A 528 -22.88 5.43 -3.40
N LEU A 529 -22.41 4.45 -4.17
CA LEU A 529 -21.88 3.19 -3.63
C LEU A 529 -20.58 3.45 -2.84
N ILE A 530 -19.74 4.35 -3.34
CA ILE A 530 -18.50 4.77 -2.68
C ILE A 530 -18.83 5.44 -1.34
N ALA A 531 -19.75 6.41 -1.35
CA ALA A 531 -20.16 7.13 -0.15
C ALA A 531 -20.75 6.20 0.92
N THR A 532 -21.62 5.25 0.52
CA THR A 532 -22.18 4.24 1.42
C THR A 532 -21.08 3.40 2.08
N ARG A 533 -20.07 2.96 1.31
CA ARG A 533 -18.96 2.17 1.85
C ARG A 533 -18.12 2.97 2.86
N ILE A 534 -17.73 4.19 2.52
CA ILE A 534 -16.94 5.06 3.40
C ILE A 534 -17.71 5.38 4.69
N LYS A 535 -19.02 5.70 4.58
CA LYS A 535 -19.88 5.95 5.75
C LYS A 535 -19.95 4.74 6.68
N GLN A 536 -20.06 3.54 6.11
CA GLN A 536 -20.13 2.31 6.89
C GLN A 536 -18.81 2.03 7.62
N GLU A 537 -17.66 2.22 6.95
CA GLU A 537 -16.35 2.06 7.59
C GLU A 537 -16.15 3.06 8.73
N LYS A 538 -16.50 4.34 8.54
CA LYS A 538 -16.46 5.36 9.61
C LYS A 538 -17.31 4.96 10.81
N LEU A 539 -18.56 4.54 10.59
CA LEU A 539 -19.45 4.07 11.66
C LEU A 539 -18.90 2.82 12.35
N ALA A 540 -18.30 1.87 11.62
CA ALA A 540 -17.70 0.69 12.22
C ALA A 540 -16.51 1.03 13.13
N ILE A 541 -15.67 2.01 12.74
CA ILE A 541 -14.56 2.51 13.55
C ILE A 541 -15.10 3.21 14.81
N GLU A 542 -16.08 4.11 14.66
CA GLU A 542 -16.71 4.81 15.79
C GLU A 542 -17.33 3.84 16.79
N ARG A 543 -18.02 2.79 16.32
CA ARG A 543 -18.59 1.73 17.17
C ARG A 543 -17.51 0.94 17.93
N LYS A 544 -16.36 0.70 17.31
CA LYS A 544 -15.22 0.03 17.97
C LYS A 544 -14.60 0.91 19.07
N GLN A 545 -14.49 2.21 18.82
CA GLN A 545 -13.85 3.16 19.72
C GLN A 545 -14.76 3.62 20.87
N ASN A 546 -16.09 3.61 20.70
CA ASN A 546 -17.02 4.12 21.68
C ASN A 546 -17.82 3.01 22.40
N PRO A 547 -17.53 2.70 23.68
CA PRO A 547 -18.24 1.69 24.46
C PRO A 547 -19.74 1.98 24.62
N LYS A 548 -20.16 3.24 24.55
CA LYS A 548 -21.58 3.61 24.63
C LYS A 548 -22.36 3.16 23.39
N LEU A 549 -21.72 3.16 22.22
CA LEU A 549 -22.33 2.68 20.97
C LEU A 549 -22.45 1.15 20.93
N ARG A 550 -21.62 0.40 21.67
CA ARG A 550 -21.83 -1.03 21.88
C ARG A 550 -23.16 -1.34 22.59
N LYS A 551 -23.66 -0.41 23.42
CA LYS A 551 -24.99 -0.52 24.05
C LYS A 551 -26.16 -0.26 23.09
N ALA A 552 -25.91 0.15 21.86
CA ALA A 552 -26.94 0.30 20.83
C ALA A 552 -27.04 -0.92 19.89
N ILE A 553 -26.16 -1.91 20.04
CA ILE A 553 -26.14 -3.09 19.17
C ILE A 553 -27.36 -3.96 19.45
N THR A 554 -28.23 -4.08 18.44
CA THR A 554 -29.42 -4.93 18.43
C THR A 554 -29.32 -6.07 17.43
N HIS A 555 -28.50 -5.93 16.39
CA HIS A 555 -28.24 -6.97 15.40
C HIS A 555 -26.73 -7.06 15.16
N GLU A 556 -26.14 -8.25 15.34
CA GLU A 556 -24.72 -8.47 15.06
C GLU A 556 -24.50 -9.95 14.72
N THR A 557 -23.48 -10.27 13.94
CA THR A 557 -23.04 -11.65 13.75
C THR A 557 -21.54 -11.70 13.69
N GLN A 558 -20.97 -12.62 14.46
CA GLN A 558 -19.54 -12.85 14.49
C GLN A 558 -19.23 -14.33 14.21
N ALA A 559 -18.33 -14.55 13.27
CA ALA A 559 -17.78 -15.86 12.97
C ALA A 559 -16.41 -16.00 13.65
N LEU A 560 -16.25 -17.05 14.44
CA LEU A 560 -14.99 -17.44 15.06
C LEU A 560 -14.54 -18.78 14.50
N THR A 561 -13.24 -18.94 14.30
CA THR A 561 -12.65 -20.18 13.80
C THR A 561 -11.51 -20.65 14.70
N ARG A 562 -11.34 -21.97 14.81
CA ARG A 562 -10.21 -22.57 15.52
C ARG A 562 -9.71 -23.77 14.74
N ARG A 563 -8.42 -23.77 14.41
CA ARG A 563 -7.78 -24.91 13.76
C ARG A 563 -7.49 -26.01 14.79
N LYS A 564 -7.82 -27.26 14.44
CA LYS A 564 -7.46 -28.48 15.19
C LYS A 564 -6.86 -29.47 14.20
N GLY A 565 -5.53 -29.45 14.05
CA GLY A 565 -4.83 -30.19 13.00
C GLY A 565 -5.18 -29.64 11.61
N GLU A 566 -5.62 -30.51 10.70
CA GLU A 566 -6.06 -30.12 9.35
C GLU A 566 -7.49 -29.55 9.30
N GLN A 567 -8.30 -29.79 10.34
CA GLN A 567 -9.70 -29.34 10.37
C GLN A 567 -9.84 -27.94 10.97
N ILE A 568 -10.75 -27.15 10.41
CA ILE A 568 -11.13 -25.84 10.93
C ILE A 568 -12.49 -25.97 11.60
N LEU A 569 -12.54 -25.81 12.91
CA LEU A 569 -13.80 -25.65 13.65
C LEU A 569 -14.32 -24.24 13.46
N MET A 570 -15.60 -24.10 13.17
CA MET A 570 -16.28 -22.83 12.96
C MET A 570 -17.44 -22.67 13.93
N VAL A 571 -17.53 -21.49 14.53
CA VAL A 571 -18.65 -21.07 15.38
C VAL A 571 -19.14 -19.74 14.89
N GLN A 572 -20.42 -19.64 14.57
CA GLN A 572 -21.08 -18.40 14.21
C GLN A 572 -22.07 -18.02 15.32
N ILE A 573 -21.95 -16.81 15.84
CA ILE A 573 -22.83 -16.27 16.88
C ILE A 573 -23.57 -15.09 16.27
N SER A 574 -24.89 -15.13 16.26
CA SER A 574 -25.75 -14.09 15.68
C SER A 574 -26.73 -13.57 16.74
N LEU A 575 -26.68 -12.26 17.00
CA LEU A 575 -27.65 -11.51 17.81
C LEU A 575 -28.69 -10.89 16.89
N ASP A 576 -29.96 -11.11 17.19
CA ASP A 576 -31.12 -10.56 16.49
C ASP A 576 -32.18 -10.12 17.51
N GLN A 577 -32.06 -8.86 17.95
CA GLN A 577 -32.82 -8.25 19.05
C GLN A 577 -32.79 -9.09 20.33
N LYS A 578 -33.83 -9.89 20.54
CA LYS A 578 -34.03 -10.76 21.71
C LYS A 578 -33.58 -12.21 21.46
N ARG A 579 -33.05 -12.51 20.28
CA ARG A 579 -32.68 -13.86 19.87
C ARG A 579 -31.18 -13.97 19.68
N LEU A 580 -30.60 -15.03 20.23
CA LEU A 580 -29.21 -15.42 20.02
C LEU A 580 -29.17 -16.76 19.30
N THR A 581 -28.48 -16.83 18.16
CA THR A 581 -28.25 -18.07 17.42
C THR A 581 -26.77 -18.41 17.43
N ILE A 582 -26.43 -19.62 17.86
CA ILE A 582 -25.06 -20.13 17.91
C ILE A 582 -24.99 -21.34 16.99
N SER A 583 -24.29 -21.23 15.87
CA SER A 583 -24.12 -22.30 14.88
C SER A 583 -22.71 -22.84 14.93
N GLN A 584 -22.54 -24.16 15.14
CA GLN A 584 -21.21 -24.77 15.30
C GLN A 584 -21.00 -25.92 14.31
N GLY A 585 -19.78 -26.09 13.81
CA GLY A 585 -19.43 -27.21 12.93
C GLY A 585 -18.00 -27.13 12.39
N ILE A 586 -17.76 -27.86 11.30
CA ILE A 586 -16.50 -27.80 10.54
C ILE A 586 -16.69 -26.79 9.40
N ALA A 587 -15.69 -25.96 9.14
CA ALA A 587 -15.73 -24.99 8.06
C ALA A 587 -15.97 -25.68 6.70
N GLY A 588 -16.93 -25.18 5.93
CA GLY A 588 -17.36 -25.80 4.65
C GLY A 588 -18.34 -26.97 4.81
N GLY A 589 -18.68 -27.39 6.04
CA GLY A 589 -19.72 -28.36 6.34
C GLY A 589 -21.01 -27.71 6.87
N LYS A 590 -22.03 -28.53 7.17
CA LYS A 590 -23.27 -28.05 7.78
C LYS A 590 -23.04 -27.62 9.24
N LEU A 591 -23.32 -26.36 9.55
CA LEU A 591 -23.32 -25.86 10.92
C LEU A 591 -24.62 -26.24 11.64
N ARG A 592 -24.52 -26.70 12.89
CA ARG A 592 -25.67 -27.04 13.75
C ARG A 592 -26.08 -25.81 14.56
N PRO A 593 -27.28 -25.23 14.31
CA PRO A 593 -27.73 -24.03 15.03
C PRO A 593 -28.38 -24.38 16.37
N GLN A 594 -28.03 -23.62 17.40
CA GLN A 594 -28.72 -23.55 18.69
C GLN A 594 -29.32 -22.15 18.83
N ARG A 595 -30.63 -22.06 19.11
CA ARG A 595 -31.33 -20.78 19.25
C ARG A 595 -31.72 -20.58 20.71
N ILE A 596 -31.51 -19.37 21.22
CA ILE A 596 -31.84 -18.94 22.58
C ILE A 596 -32.65 -17.65 22.45
N GLN A 597 -33.79 -17.58 23.13
CA GLN A 597 -34.68 -16.43 23.14
C GLN A 597 -34.65 -15.80 24.54
N PHE A 598 -34.56 -14.47 24.61
CA PHE A 598 -34.53 -13.70 25.83
C PHE A 598 -35.77 -12.80 25.94
N ASN A 599 -36.09 -12.37 27.16
CA ASN A 599 -37.20 -11.46 27.40
C ASN A 599 -36.83 -10.01 27.05
N GLU A 600 -35.55 -9.66 27.23
CA GLU A 600 -35.01 -8.33 26.99
C GLU A 600 -33.81 -8.35 26.03
N VAL A 601 -33.69 -7.29 25.22
CA VAL A 601 -32.57 -7.12 24.27
C VAL A 601 -31.23 -6.99 25.00
N ALA A 602 -31.23 -6.35 26.18
CA ALA A 602 -30.03 -6.20 27.01
C ALA A 602 -29.47 -7.57 27.46
N GLN A 603 -30.35 -8.50 27.84
CA GLN A 603 -29.96 -9.85 28.24
C GLN A 603 -29.39 -10.65 27.07
N ALA A 604 -30.05 -10.60 25.91
CA ALA A 604 -29.56 -11.26 24.69
C ALA A 604 -28.17 -10.73 24.27
N ARG A 605 -27.97 -9.42 24.37
CA ARG A 605 -26.69 -8.77 24.08
C ARG A 605 -25.58 -9.16 25.06
N ASN A 606 -25.87 -9.21 26.35
CA ASN A 606 -24.88 -9.64 27.34
C ASN A 606 -24.46 -11.09 27.09
N ALA A 607 -25.44 -11.98 26.86
CA ALA A 607 -25.18 -13.39 26.54
C ALA A 607 -24.39 -13.55 25.22
N TYR A 608 -24.62 -12.69 24.23
CA TYR A 608 -23.85 -12.65 22.99
C TYR A 608 -22.36 -12.39 23.25
N PHE A 609 -22.03 -11.34 24.00
CA PHE A 609 -20.64 -11.01 24.34
C PHE A 609 -19.98 -12.06 25.25
N GLU A 610 -20.72 -12.61 26.22
CA GLU A 610 -20.24 -13.72 27.04
C GLU A 610 -19.88 -14.94 26.20
N LYS A 611 -20.72 -15.30 25.21
CA LYS A 611 -20.42 -16.43 24.32
C LYS A 611 -19.21 -16.15 23.43
N ILE A 612 -19.06 -14.94 22.92
CA ILE A 612 -17.84 -14.57 22.17
C ILE A 612 -16.60 -14.77 23.03
N ASN A 613 -16.61 -14.23 24.25
CA ASN A 613 -15.48 -14.34 25.19
C ASN A 613 -15.20 -15.81 25.53
N HIS A 614 -16.23 -16.61 25.82
CA HIS A 614 -16.12 -18.05 26.07
C HIS A 614 -15.44 -18.82 24.94
N PHE A 615 -15.68 -18.47 23.68
CA PHE A 615 -14.99 -19.08 22.55
C PHE A 615 -13.58 -18.53 22.35
N LYS A 616 -13.36 -17.23 22.56
CA LYS A 616 -12.01 -16.61 22.55
C LYS A 616 -11.09 -17.28 23.58
N ASP A 617 -11.57 -17.52 24.80
CA ASP A 617 -10.82 -18.18 25.88
C ASP A 617 -10.43 -19.63 25.53
N ARG A 618 -11.22 -20.27 24.65
CA ARG A 618 -10.93 -21.61 24.11
C ARG A 618 -10.01 -21.58 22.88
N GLY A 619 -9.43 -20.44 22.54
CA GLY A 619 -8.52 -20.25 21.41
C GLY A 619 -9.21 -20.14 20.06
N PHE A 620 -10.51 -19.79 20.01
CA PHE A 620 -11.14 -19.40 18.75
C PHE A 620 -10.75 -17.97 18.38
N LEU A 621 -10.40 -17.79 17.11
CA LEU A 621 -9.98 -16.53 16.52
C LEU A 621 -11.16 -15.88 15.82
N VAL A 622 -11.30 -14.57 16.00
CA VAL A 622 -12.32 -13.80 15.28
C VAL A 622 -11.85 -13.66 13.84
N ASN A 623 -12.70 -14.04 12.88
CA ASN A 623 -12.44 -13.67 11.49
C ASN A 623 -12.61 -12.16 11.39
N ALA A 624 -11.54 -11.43 11.08
CA ALA A 624 -11.63 -10.01 10.78
C ALA A 624 -12.43 -9.88 9.48
N GLY A 625 -13.71 -9.53 9.63
CA GLY A 625 -14.67 -9.37 8.53
C GLY A 625 -14.31 -8.27 7.56
#